data_AF-A0A3D0GZE3-F1
#
_entry.id   AF-A0A3D0GZE3-F1
#
_cell.length_a   1.000
_cell.length_b   1.000
_cell.length_c   1.000
_cell.angle_alpha   90.00
_cell.angle_beta   90.00
_cell.angle_gamma   90.00
#
_symmetry.space_group_name_H-M   'P 1'
#
loop_
_entity.id
_entity.type
_entity.pdbx_description
1 polymer ?
#
loop_
_entity_poly.entity_id
_entity_poly.type
_entity_poly.pdbx_seq_one_letter_code
_entity_poly.pdbx_strand_id
1 'polypeptide(L)'
;MRVSTLQPIDSERRAAAEQKKLKGACEEFEAVLTNIMFRTMRETIPKGDQDSHDSAMELYESMLDETVAKEISHGPGLGLGKTLYQQLIPQVKP
;
A
#
# COMPACT_ATOMS: atom_id res chain seq x y z
N MET A 1 6.03 -30.30 38.67
CA MET A 1 4.99 -29.29 38.36
C MET A 1 5.33 -28.70 36.99
N ARG A 2 4.83 -29.30 35.90
CA ARG A 2 5.08 -28.84 34.52
C ARG A 2 3.98 -27.84 34.14
N VAL A 3 4.33 -26.57 34.03
CA VAL A 3 3.47 -25.54 33.44
C VAL A 3 3.60 -25.69 31.92
N SER A 4 2.72 -26.48 31.31
CA SER A 4 2.74 -26.80 29.86
C SER A 4 1.49 -26.32 29.12
N THR A 5 0.79 -25.30 29.61
CA THR A 5 -0.52 -24.87 29.09
C THR A 5 -0.57 -23.47 28.45
N LEU A 6 0.56 -22.83 28.14
CA LEU A 6 0.56 -21.47 27.55
C LEU A 6 0.62 -21.41 26.01
N GLN A 7 0.68 -22.54 25.30
CA GLN A 7 0.87 -22.55 23.84
C GLN A 7 -0.22 -21.89 22.96
N PRO A 8 -1.54 -21.90 23.29
CA PRO A 8 -2.56 -21.40 22.36
C PRO A 8 -2.63 -19.86 22.27
N ILE A 9 -2.30 -19.15 23.35
CA ILE A 9 -2.41 -17.68 23.40
C ILE A 9 -1.29 -17.04 22.58
N ASP A 10 -0.11 -17.66 22.54
CA ASP A 10 1.05 -17.13 21.82
C ASP A 10 0.94 -17.32 20.30
N SER A 11 0.32 -18.41 19.82
CA SER A 11 0.07 -18.64 18.39
C SER A 11 -0.98 -17.67 17.84
N GLU A 12 -2.10 -17.47 18.56
CA GLU A 12 -3.14 -16.53 18.16
C GLU A 12 -2.62 -15.08 18.10
N ARG A 13 -1.77 -14.69 19.06
CA ARG A 13 -1.10 -13.37 19.05
C ARG A 13 -0.17 -13.20 17.85
N ARG A 14 0.56 -14.25 17.46
CA ARG A 14 1.43 -14.24 16.28
C ARG A 14 0.61 -14.14 14.99
N ALA A 15 -0.43 -14.93 14.86
CA ALA A 15 -1.32 -14.89 13.71
C ALA A 15 -1.96 -13.51 13.54
N ALA A 16 -2.44 -12.89 14.64
CA ALA A 16 -2.99 -11.53 14.62
C ALA A 16 -1.95 -10.48 14.19
N ALA A 17 -0.70 -10.60 14.66
CA ALA A 17 0.39 -9.71 14.27
C ALA A 17 0.73 -9.84 12.77
N GLU A 18 0.80 -11.06 12.24
CA GLU A 18 1.05 -11.32 10.82
C GLU A 18 -0.11 -10.84 9.95
N GLN A 19 -1.36 -11.02 10.37
CA GLN A 19 -2.53 -10.47 9.67
C GLN A 19 -2.48 -8.94 9.60
N LYS A 20 -2.08 -8.27 10.69
CA LYS A 20 -1.93 -6.81 10.70
C LYS A 20 -0.81 -6.36 9.76
N LYS A 21 0.32 -7.06 9.77
CA LYS A 21 1.45 -6.79 8.88
C LYS A 21 1.08 -6.99 7.41
N LEU A 22 0.38 -8.08 7.09
CA LEU A 22 -0.12 -8.37 5.75
C LEU A 22 -1.08 -7.28 5.27
N LYS A 23 -2.00 -6.82 6.14
CA LYS A 23 -2.91 -5.72 5.82
C LYS A 23 -2.14 -4.44 5.46
N GLY A 24 -1.18 -4.03 6.30
CA GLY A 24 -0.35 -2.86 6.04
C GLY A 24 0.45 -2.99 4.73
N ALA A 25 1.05 -4.15 4.46
CA ALA A 25 1.76 -4.39 3.21
C ALA A 25 0.83 -4.30 1.97
N CYS A 26 -0.42 -4.73 2.08
CA CYS A 26 -1.40 -4.61 0.99
C CYS A 26 -1.83 -3.15 0.76
N GLU A 27 -2.00 -2.36 1.83
CA GLU A 27 -2.29 -0.91 1.77
C GLU A 27 -1.11 -0.14 1.16
N GLU A 28 0.13 -0.48 1.53
CA GLU A 28 1.35 0.10 0.94
C GLU A 28 1.50 -0.27 -0.54
N PHE A 29 1.20 -1.52 -0.91
CA PHE A 29 1.21 -1.94 -2.30
C PHE A 29 0.19 -1.17 -3.15
N GLU A 30 -1.03 -0.95 -2.63
CA GLU A 30 -2.03 -0.12 -3.31
C GLU A 30 -1.54 1.32 -3.50
N ALA A 31 -0.84 1.91 -2.52
CA ALA A 31 -0.24 3.24 -2.65
C ALA A 31 0.76 3.28 -3.82
N VAL A 32 1.66 2.31 -3.90
CA VAL A 32 2.65 2.23 -4.99
C VAL A 32 1.97 2.14 -6.35
N LEU A 33 0.96 1.28 -6.48
CA LEU A 33 0.25 1.10 -7.73
C LEU A 33 -0.54 2.35 -8.13
N THR A 34 -1.16 3.02 -7.16
CA THR A 34 -1.90 4.27 -7.36
C THR A 34 -0.94 5.40 -7.79
N ASN A 35 0.26 5.48 -7.21
CA ASN A 35 1.28 6.43 -7.64
C ASN A 35 1.73 6.17 -9.10
N ILE A 36 1.95 4.90 -9.46
CA ILE A 36 2.26 4.52 -10.85
C ILE A 36 1.13 4.97 -11.78
N MET A 37 -0.13 4.75 -11.39
CA MET A 37 -1.29 5.17 -12.16
C MET A 37 -1.31 6.68 -12.40
N PHE A 38 -1.10 7.51 -11.36
CA PHE A 38 -1.03 8.97 -11.52
C PHE A 38 0.07 9.41 -12.47
N ARG A 39 1.27 8.81 -12.34
CA ARG A 39 2.40 9.09 -13.24
C ARG A 39 2.07 8.74 -14.68
N THR A 40 1.57 7.53 -14.92
CA THR A 40 1.19 7.09 -16.28
C THR A 40 0.07 7.94 -16.87
N MET A 41 -0.91 8.38 -16.06
CA MET A 41 -1.95 9.31 -16.54
C MET A 41 -1.36 10.64 -16.99
N ARG A 42 -0.42 11.24 -16.26
CA ARG A 42 0.23 12.49 -16.67
C ARG A 42 1.12 12.35 -17.91
N GLU A 43 1.79 11.21 -18.06
CA GLU A 43 2.59 10.91 -19.26
C GLU A 43 1.73 10.92 -20.55
N THR A 44 0.41 10.74 -20.46
CA THR A 44 -0.49 10.84 -21.62
C THR A 44 -0.80 12.27 -22.06
N ILE A 45 -0.47 13.28 -21.25
CA ILE A 45 -0.72 14.69 -21.58
C ILE A 45 0.38 15.17 -22.53
N PRO A 46 0.05 15.63 -23.76
CA PRO A 46 1.04 16.14 -24.70
C PRO A 46 1.80 17.31 -24.10
N LYS A 47 3.13 17.23 -24.12
CA LYS A 47 4.01 18.32 -23.71
C LYS A 47 3.97 19.38 -24.82
N GLY A 48 3.51 20.59 -24.49
CA GLY A 48 3.44 21.70 -25.44
C GLY A 48 4.82 22.21 -25.85
N ASP A 49 4.86 23.15 -26.81
CA ASP A 49 6.07 23.78 -27.40
C ASP A 49 6.95 24.55 -26.38
N GLN A 50 6.55 24.60 -25.12
CA GLN A 50 7.24 25.32 -24.08
C GLN A 50 8.16 24.37 -23.32
N ASP A 51 9.41 24.31 -23.78
CA ASP A 51 10.58 23.61 -23.20
C ASP A 51 10.91 23.99 -21.74
N SER A 52 10.04 24.67 -21.00
CA SER A 52 10.22 24.88 -19.56
C SER A 52 9.66 23.69 -18.79
N HIS A 53 10.28 22.52 -18.97
CA HIS A 53 10.21 21.48 -17.95
C HIS A 53 10.93 22.00 -16.71
N ASP A 54 10.18 22.66 -15.83
CA ASP A 54 10.69 23.03 -14.53
C ASP A 54 10.87 21.75 -13.71
N SER A 55 12.11 21.25 -13.63
CA SER A 55 12.45 20.06 -12.84
C SER A 55 12.01 20.18 -11.38
N ALA A 56 11.88 21.41 -10.86
CA ALA A 56 11.34 21.64 -9.52
C ALA A 56 9.83 21.31 -9.46
N MET A 57 9.09 21.60 -10.53
CA MET A 57 7.67 21.28 -10.63
C MET A 57 7.44 19.78 -10.79
N GLU A 58 8.23 19.09 -11.62
CA GLU A 58 8.15 17.62 -11.73
C GLU A 58 8.43 16.91 -10.40
N LEU A 59 9.41 17.41 -9.64
CA LEU A 59 9.70 16.91 -8.31
C LEU A 59 8.54 17.15 -7.35
N TYR A 60 7.97 18.36 -7.36
CA TYR A 60 6.82 18.70 -6.52
C TYR A 60 5.60 17.83 -6.84
N GLU A 61 5.28 17.64 -8.13
CA GLU A 61 4.20 16.77 -8.57
C GLU A 61 4.43 15.33 -8.10
N SER A 62 5.65 14.81 -8.27
CA SER A 62 5.99 13.46 -7.82
C SER A 62 5.76 13.28 -6.31
N MET A 63 6.20 14.25 -5.50
CA MET A 63 5.96 14.25 -4.06
C MET A 63 4.47 14.36 -3.70
N LEU A 64 3.72 15.17 -4.46
CA LEU A 64 2.29 15.31 -4.30
C LEU A 64 1.59 13.97 -4.56
N ASP A 65 1.91 13.27 -5.64
CA ASP A 65 1.29 11.99 -5.97
C ASP A 65 1.62 10.90 -4.98
N GLU A 66 2.86 10.84 -4.48
CA GLU A 66 3.24 9.89 -3.45
C GLU A 66 2.40 10.11 -2.18
N THR A 67 2.22 11.37 -1.78
CA THR A 67 1.42 11.72 -0.60
C THR A 67 -0.06 11.40 -0.82
N VAL A 68 -0.62 11.81 -1.96
CA VAL A 68 -2.03 11.55 -2.30
C VAL A 68 -2.30 10.05 -2.43
N ALA A 69 -1.42 9.30 -3.11
CA ALA A 69 -1.57 7.86 -3.26
C ALA A 69 -1.52 7.14 -1.90
N LYS A 70 -0.65 7.59 -0.99
CA LYS A 70 -0.57 7.06 0.37
C LYS A 70 -1.85 7.33 1.16
N GLU A 71 -2.35 8.56 1.17
CA GLU A 71 -3.58 8.90 1.90
C GLU A 71 -4.80 8.14 1.36
N ILE A 72 -4.90 8.00 0.03
CA ILE A 72 -5.97 7.23 -0.62
C ILE A 72 -5.93 5.76 -0.20
N SER A 73 -4.74 5.15 -0.11
CA SER A 73 -4.59 3.72 0.21
C SER A 73 -4.93 3.36 1.65
N HIS A 74 -4.91 4.32 2.58
CA HIS A 74 -5.31 4.12 3.97
C HIS A 74 -6.84 4.14 4.15
N GLY A 75 -7.57 4.71 3.18
CA GLY A 75 -9.02 4.75 3.14
C GLY A 75 -9.64 3.59 2.34
N PRO A 76 -10.86 3.78 1.79
CA PRO A 76 -11.47 2.81 0.88
C PRO A 76 -10.66 2.59 -0.41
N GLY A 77 -9.86 3.59 -0.80
CA GLY A 77 -8.95 3.54 -1.94
C GLY A 77 -9.59 3.13 -3.26
N LEU A 78 -8.81 2.47 -4.10
CA LEU A 78 -9.24 1.72 -5.27
C LEU A 78 -9.74 0.32 -4.90
N GLY A 79 -9.50 -0.15 -3.67
CA GLY A 79 -9.95 -1.44 -3.16
C GLY A 79 -9.06 -2.62 -3.57
N LEU A 80 -7.89 -2.35 -4.14
CA LEU A 80 -6.94 -3.37 -4.61
C LEU A 80 -6.21 -4.03 -3.44
N GLY A 81 -5.73 -3.26 -2.48
CA GLY A 81 -5.12 -3.74 -1.24
C GLY A 81 -6.11 -4.54 -0.41
N LYS A 82 -7.38 -4.13 -0.34
CA LYS A 82 -8.44 -4.93 0.28
C LYS A 82 -8.63 -6.27 -0.42
N THR A 83 -8.70 -6.27 -1.74
CA THR A 83 -8.87 -7.50 -2.54
C THR A 83 -7.67 -8.43 -2.37
N LEU A 84 -6.47 -7.88 -2.42
CA LEU A 84 -5.22 -8.62 -2.23
C LEU A 84 -5.14 -9.21 -0.82
N TYR A 85 -5.49 -8.44 0.21
CA TYR A 85 -5.56 -8.92 1.59
C TYR A 85 -6.52 -10.10 1.74
N GLN A 86 -7.71 -10.02 1.14
CA GLN A 86 -8.69 -11.10 1.16
C GLN A 86 -8.19 -12.38 0.48
N GLN A 87 -7.36 -12.26 -0.56
CA GLN A 87 -6.76 -13.41 -1.24
C GLN A 87 -5.57 -14.02 -0.48
N LEU A 88 -4.83 -13.20 0.28
CA LEU A 88 -3.61 -13.62 0.96
C LEU A 88 -3.83 -14.04 2.42
N ILE A 89 -4.87 -13.52 3.10
CA ILE A 89 -5.14 -13.86 4.50
C ILE A 89 -5.29 -15.37 4.77
N PRO A 90 -5.85 -16.21 3.86
CA PRO A 90 -5.91 -17.66 4.10
C PRO A 90 -4.53 -18.34 4.14
N GLN A 91 -3.48 -17.67 3.64
CA GLN A 91 -2.10 -18.18 3.65
C GLN A 91 -1.36 -17.86 4.96
N VAL A 92 -1.90 -16.98 5.79
CA VAL A 92 -1.36 -16.70 7.13
C VAL A 92 -1.73 -17.88 8.03
N LYS A 93 -0.77 -18.80 8.21
CA LYS A 93 -0.95 -19.94 9.10
C LYS A 93 -1.12 -19.45 10.56
N PRO A 94 -2.07 -20.02 11.32
CA PRO A 94 -2.17 -19.80 12.76
C PRO A 94 -0.94 -20.34 13.52
#